data_AF-A0A2A4I744-F1
#
_entry.id   AF-A0A2A4I744-F1
#
_cell.length_a   1.000
_cell.length_b   1.000
_cell.length_c   1.000
_cell.angle_alpha   90.00
_cell.angle_beta   90.00
_cell.angle_gamma   90.00
#
_symmetry.space_group_name_H-M   'P 1'
#
loop_
_entity.id
_entity.type
_entity.pdbx_description
1 polymer ?
#
loop_
_entity_poly.entity_id
_entity_poly.type
_entity_poly.pdbx_seq_one_letter_code
_entity_poly.pdbx_strand_id
1 'polypeptide(L)'
;MATLLLSDTTLPDHVRASDRPSILSSVLMPQVTLAIWNRGDTAPAAPSLEVLATIDDICLTAPVSTLSASVRAAMTEAGYPAAVVDALGTDIAMLADQLARLLDRDAVSVRLEVVETDACRRFHADYVSLRLICTYAGTGTQWLDDRSAALLRDGVAPGEAAIRHLGPGDVGLFKGREWAGDRAIIHRSPPIADTGERRLLLVIDPAPNASR
;
A
#
# COMPACT_ATOMS: atom_id res chain seq x y z
N MET A 1 2.87 -38.29 -1.01
CA MET A 1 4.15 -37.78 -0.48
C MET A 1 3.91 -36.36 -0.02
N ALA A 2 4.26 -36.06 1.22
CA ALA A 2 3.97 -34.79 1.87
C ALA A 2 4.70 -33.64 1.16
N THR A 3 3.93 -32.70 0.60
CA THR A 3 4.46 -31.42 0.13
C THR A 3 4.88 -30.61 1.34
N LEU A 4 6.14 -30.22 1.37
CA LEU A 4 6.78 -29.42 2.42
C LEU A 4 5.93 -28.18 2.76
N LEU A 5 5.57 -28.06 4.03
CA LEU A 5 5.18 -26.81 4.67
C LEU A 5 6.39 -25.87 4.66
N LEU A 6 6.39 -24.90 3.74
CA LEU A 6 7.33 -23.79 3.77
C LEU A 6 6.93 -22.85 4.91
N SER A 7 7.72 -22.88 5.98
CA SER A 7 7.96 -21.82 6.97
C SER A 7 6.73 -21.06 7.49
N ASP A 8 6.17 -21.55 8.59
CA ASP A 8 5.34 -20.76 9.50
C ASP A 8 6.24 -19.71 10.19
N THR A 9 6.60 -18.65 9.46
CA THR A 9 7.15 -17.44 10.09
C THR A 9 6.00 -16.73 10.75
N THR A 10 5.86 -16.94 12.05
CA THR A 10 5.01 -16.12 12.91
C THR A 10 5.23 -14.65 12.59
N LEU A 11 4.14 -13.93 12.35
CA LEU A 11 4.21 -12.48 12.10
C LEU A 11 4.78 -11.79 13.35
N PRO A 12 5.61 -10.74 13.17
CA PRO A 12 6.09 -9.94 14.30
C PRO A 12 4.93 -9.38 15.14
N ASP A 13 5.15 -9.18 16.44
CA ASP A 13 4.10 -8.72 17.37
C ASP A 13 3.52 -7.34 17.04
N HIS A 14 4.22 -6.53 16.25
CA HIS A 14 3.78 -5.21 15.76
C HIS A 14 3.04 -5.27 14.42
N VAL A 15 2.81 -6.48 13.89
CA VAL A 15 2.11 -6.72 12.62
C VAL A 15 0.88 -7.58 12.86
N ARG A 16 -0.21 -7.27 12.16
CA ARG A 16 -1.43 -8.09 12.18
C ARG A 16 -1.86 -8.36 10.75
N ALA A 17 -2.22 -9.60 10.45
CA ALA A 17 -2.75 -9.97 9.14
C ALA A 17 -4.00 -10.84 9.25
N SER A 18 -4.89 -10.73 8.28
CA SER A 18 -6.12 -11.52 8.17
C SER A 18 -6.67 -11.41 6.75
N ASP A 19 -7.53 -12.35 6.37
CA ASP A 19 -8.36 -12.29 5.16
C ASP A 19 -9.61 -11.40 5.31
N ARG A 20 -9.88 -10.87 6.51
CA ARG A 20 -11.03 -9.98 6.77
C ARG A 20 -10.62 -8.50 6.81
N PRO A 21 -11.40 -7.60 6.20
CA PRO A 21 -11.07 -6.16 6.16
C PRO A 21 -11.00 -5.50 7.55
N SER A 22 -11.71 -6.04 8.54
CA SER A 22 -11.69 -5.54 9.92
C SER A 22 -10.31 -5.54 10.57
N ILE A 23 -9.33 -6.28 10.00
CA ILE A 23 -7.96 -6.29 10.48
C ILE A 23 -7.29 -4.92 10.39
N LEU A 24 -7.69 -4.07 9.44
CA LEU A 24 -7.09 -2.75 9.26
C LEU A 24 -7.26 -1.87 10.51
N SER A 25 -8.38 -2.00 11.23
CA SER A 25 -8.60 -1.30 12.50
C SER A 25 -7.62 -1.67 13.60
N SER A 26 -6.91 -2.81 13.50
CA SER A 26 -5.88 -3.18 14.46
C SER A 26 -4.70 -2.20 14.48
N VAL A 27 -4.51 -1.40 13.43
CA VAL A 27 -3.48 -0.34 13.40
C VAL A 27 -3.71 0.72 14.48
N LEU A 28 -4.94 0.86 15.00
CA LEU A 28 -5.23 1.78 16.10
C LEU A 28 -4.62 1.33 17.43
N MET A 29 -4.24 0.05 17.56
CA MET A 29 -3.54 -0.44 18.74
C MET A 29 -2.12 0.15 18.77
N PRO A 30 -1.63 0.66 19.93
CA PRO A 30 -0.33 1.35 20.02
C PRO A 30 0.86 0.52 19.53
N GLN A 31 0.83 -0.80 19.74
CA GLN A 31 1.91 -1.72 19.37
C GLN A 31 1.91 -2.10 17.89
N VAL A 32 0.79 -1.98 17.18
CA VAL A 32 0.67 -2.38 15.77
C VAL A 32 1.14 -1.24 14.88
N THR A 33 2.12 -1.49 14.01
CA THR A 33 2.65 -0.50 13.06
C THR A 33 2.34 -0.86 11.61
N LEU A 34 1.88 -2.10 11.36
CA LEU A 34 1.38 -2.55 10.08
C LEU A 34 0.18 -3.50 10.26
N ALA A 35 -0.94 -3.16 9.65
CA ALA A 35 -2.07 -4.08 9.48
C ALA A 35 -2.15 -4.50 8.00
N ILE A 36 -2.28 -5.80 7.74
CA ILE A 36 -2.31 -6.38 6.40
C ILE A 36 -3.65 -7.09 6.19
N TRP A 37 -4.41 -6.65 5.20
CA TRP A 37 -5.56 -7.39 4.71
C TRP A 37 -5.17 -8.20 3.48
N ASN A 38 -5.09 -9.53 3.68
CA ASN A 38 -4.76 -10.51 2.66
C ASN A 38 -6.00 -10.83 1.84
N ARG A 39 -6.17 -10.16 0.71
CA ARG A 39 -7.44 -10.23 -0.04
C ARG A 39 -7.61 -11.51 -0.84
N GLY A 40 -6.51 -12.15 -1.25
CA GLY A 40 -6.54 -13.30 -2.15
C GLY A 40 -7.44 -13.01 -3.35
N ASP A 41 -8.38 -13.90 -3.64
CA ASP A 41 -9.29 -13.80 -4.79
C ASP A 41 -10.33 -12.67 -4.70
N THR A 42 -10.41 -11.96 -3.56
CA THR A 42 -11.33 -10.82 -3.40
C THR A 42 -10.75 -9.50 -3.91
N ALA A 43 -9.47 -9.45 -4.24
CA ALA A 43 -8.87 -8.29 -4.89
C ALA A 43 -9.42 -8.13 -6.33
N PRO A 44 -9.62 -6.90 -6.82
CA PRO A 44 -10.03 -6.69 -8.20
C PRO A 44 -8.94 -7.20 -9.15
N ALA A 45 -9.37 -7.64 -10.33
CA ALA A 45 -8.44 -8.11 -11.36
C ALA A 45 -7.45 -7.01 -11.75
N ALA A 46 -6.17 -7.37 -11.74
CA ALA A 46 -5.09 -6.49 -12.17
C ALA A 46 -5.18 -6.21 -13.68
N PRO A 47 -4.89 -4.98 -14.14
CA PRO A 47 -4.68 -4.71 -15.56
C PRO A 47 -3.50 -5.51 -16.11
N SER A 48 -3.54 -5.86 -17.40
CA SER A 48 -2.42 -6.55 -18.05
C SER A 48 -1.22 -5.62 -18.23
N LEU A 49 -0.02 -6.18 -18.44
CA LEU A 49 1.19 -5.39 -18.67
C LEU A 49 1.07 -4.48 -19.90
N GLU A 50 0.36 -4.92 -20.94
CA GLU A 50 0.10 -4.11 -22.13
C GLU A 50 -0.76 -2.89 -21.80
N VAL A 51 -1.77 -3.04 -20.93
CA VAL A 51 -2.58 -1.91 -20.45
C VAL A 51 -1.73 -0.98 -19.58
N LEU A 52 -0.90 -1.51 -18.68
CA LEU A 52 0.01 -0.69 -17.87
C LEU A 52 1.00 0.12 -18.72
N ALA A 53 1.25 -0.28 -19.96
CA ALA A 53 2.12 0.45 -20.87
C ALA A 53 1.46 1.66 -21.56
N THR A 54 0.14 1.81 -21.42
CA THR A 54 -0.64 2.82 -22.16
C THR A 54 -1.39 3.80 -21.27
N ILE A 55 -1.33 3.61 -19.95
CA ILE A 55 -2.06 4.44 -18.98
C ILE A 55 -1.11 5.37 -18.25
N ASP A 56 -1.62 6.52 -17.83
CA ASP A 56 -0.89 7.51 -17.05
C ASP A 56 -1.16 7.37 -15.54
N ASP A 57 -0.30 8.00 -14.74
CA ASP A 57 -0.49 8.13 -13.30
C ASP A 57 -1.67 9.06 -12.98
N ILE A 58 -2.37 8.80 -11.86
CA ILE A 58 -3.35 9.74 -11.30
C ILE A 58 -2.92 10.18 -9.91
N CYS A 59 -3.11 11.46 -9.60
CA CYS A 59 -2.94 12.02 -8.27
C CYS A 59 -4.02 13.06 -8.00
N LEU A 60 -4.84 12.85 -6.98
CA LEU A 60 -5.92 13.78 -6.62
C LEU A 60 -6.20 13.77 -5.13
N THR A 61 -6.69 14.91 -4.63
CA THR A 61 -7.24 15.03 -3.28
C THR A 61 -8.70 15.42 -3.41
N ALA A 62 -9.59 14.66 -2.77
CA ALA A 62 -11.02 14.94 -2.85
C ALA A 62 -11.74 14.51 -1.56
N PRO A 63 -12.91 15.13 -1.27
CA PRO A 63 -13.82 14.63 -0.25
C PRO A 63 -14.24 13.18 -0.54
N VAL A 64 -14.37 12.36 0.50
CA VAL A 64 -14.79 10.95 0.40
C VAL A 64 -16.15 10.84 -0.28
N SER A 65 -17.04 11.83 -0.07
CA SER A 65 -18.37 11.89 -0.68
C SER A 65 -18.36 12.01 -2.21
N THR A 66 -17.29 12.57 -2.81
CA THR A 66 -17.15 12.74 -4.27
C THR A 66 -15.99 11.94 -4.84
N LEU A 67 -15.25 11.22 -4.01
CA LEU A 67 -14.00 10.56 -4.39
C LEU A 67 -14.22 9.49 -5.46
N SER A 68 -15.26 8.67 -5.36
CA SER A 68 -15.55 7.61 -6.35
C SER A 68 -15.67 8.20 -7.77
N ALA A 69 -16.46 9.27 -7.91
CA ALA A 69 -16.61 9.95 -9.20
C ALA A 69 -15.29 10.59 -9.67
N SER A 70 -14.55 11.21 -8.75
CA SER A 70 -13.28 11.90 -9.06
C SER A 70 -12.19 10.92 -9.52
N VAL A 71 -12.04 9.79 -8.84
CA VAL A 71 -11.10 8.72 -9.21
C VAL A 71 -11.46 8.14 -10.58
N ARG A 72 -12.74 7.83 -10.81
CA ARG A 72 -13.19 7.26 -12.10
C ARG A 72 -12.97 8.22 -13.27
N ALA A 73 -13.24 9.50 -13.07
CA ALA A 73 -12.97 10.53 -14.06
C ALA A 73 -11.47 10.64 -14.36
N ALA A 74 -10.63 10.72 -13.33
CA ALA A 74 -9.17 10.80 -13.47
C ALA A 74 -8.59 9.55 -14.16
N MET A 75 -9.06 8.35 -13.82
CA MET A 75 -8.64 7.12 -14.49
C MET A 75 -9.06 7.11 -15.97
N THR A 76 -10.27 7.58 -16.29
CA THR A 76 -10.72 7.66 -17.68
C THR A 76 -9.86 8.61 -18.50
N GLU A 77 -9.53 9.78 -17.92
CA GLU A 77 -8.64 10.76 -18.54
C GLU A 77 -7.22 10.22 -18.73
N ALA A 78 -6.72 9.45 -17.77
CA ALA A 78 -5.43 8.76 -17.81
C ALA A 78 -5.40 7.49 -18.70
N GLY A 79 -6.44 7.25 -19.49
CA GLY A 79 -6.47 6.18 -20.50
C GLY A 79 -6.82 4.79 -19.99
N TYR A 80 -7.32 4.64 -18.75
CA TYR A 80 -7.70 3.33 -18.22
C TYR A 80 -8.91 2.75 -18.98
N PRO A 81 -8.90 1.46 -19.35
CA PRO A 81 -10.06 0.82 -19.96
C PRO A 81 -11.28 0.84 -19.03
N ALA A 82 -12.48 1.01 -19.58
CA ALA A 82 -13.72 1.15 -18.80
C ALA A 82 -13.93 0.03 -17.75
N ALA A 83 -13.65 -1.23 -18.11
CA ALA A 83 -13.74 -2.35 -17.18
C ALA A 83 -12.78 -2.24 -15.98
N VAL A 84 -11.59 -1.67 -16.20
CA VAL A 84 -10.59 -1.40 -15.15
C VAL A 84 -11.04 -0.22 -14.29
N VAL A 85 -11.55 0.85 -14.91
CA VAL A 85 -12.13 2.01 -14.20
C VAL A 85 -13.24 1.56 -13.26
N ASP A 86 -14.11 0.65 -13.70
CA ASP A 86 -15.20 0.15 -12.87
C ASP A 86 -14.73 -0.69 -11.69
N ALA A 87 -13.85 -1.67 -11.93
CA ALA A 87 -13.35 -2.56 -10.89
C ALA A 87 -12.47 -1.81 -9.88
N LEU A 88 -11.40 -1.15 -10.35
CA LEU A 88 -10.47 -0.46 -9.46
C LEU A 88 -11.07 0.81 -8.86
N GLY A 89 -11.90 1.56 -9.60
CA GLY A 89 -12.55 2.76 -9.05
C GLY A 89 -13.48 2.45 -7.88
N THR A 90 -14.18 1.31 -7.92
CA THR A 90 -14.99 0.82 -6.78
C THR A 90 -14.11 0.46 -5.59
N ASP A 91 -13.04 -0.29 -5.84
CA ASP A 91 -12.13 -0.75 -4.79
C ASP A 91 -11.39 0.41 -4.12
N ILE A 92 -10.84 1.34 -4.90
CA ILE A 92 -10.16 2.55 -4.40
C ILE A 92 -11.11 3.38 -3.53
N ALA A 93 -12.36 3.57 -3.95
CA ALA A 93 -13.34 4.32 -3.17
C ALA A 93 -13.65 3.63 -1.82
N MET A 94 -13.77 2.30 -1.80
CA MET A 94 -13.96 1.53 -0.58
C MET A 94 -12.75 1.65 0.37
N LEU A 95 -11.53 1.49 -0.15
CA LEU A 95 -10.30 1.59 0.63
C LEU A 95 -10.10 3.00 1.20
N ALA A 96 -10.42 4.02 0.42
CA ALA A 96 -10.40 5.40 0.86
C ALA A 96 -11.41 5.70 1.97
N ASP A 97 -12.65 5.23 1.85
CA ASP A 97 -13.68 5.36 2.89
C ASP A 97 -13.23 4.68 4.20
N GLN A 98 -12.61 3.50 4.12
CA GLN A 98 -12.04 2.82 5.29
C GLN A 98 -10.95 3.66 5.98
N LEU A 99 -9.98 4.17 5.22
CA LEU A 99 -8.91 5.02 5.76
C LEU A 99 -9.47 6.29 6.39
N ALA A 100 -10.39 6.96 5.69
CA ALA A 100 -11.04 8.18 6.13
C ALA A 100 -11.78 7.99 7.47
N ARG A 101 -12.54 6.89 7.62
CA ARG A 101 -13.22 6.55 8.88
C ARG A 101 -12.25 6.28 10.03
N LEU A 102 -11.13 5.59 9.76
CA LEU A 102 -10.12 5.31 10.78
C LEU A 102 -9.44 6.58 11.28
N LEU A 103 -9.31 7.60 10.42
CA LEU A 103 -8.66 8.87 10.72
C LEU A 103 -9.62 9.99 11.14
N ASP A 104 -10.94 9.75 11.09
CA ASP A 104 -11.98 10.76 11.27
C ASP A 104 -11.78 11.97 10.33
N ARG A 105 -11.67 11.69 9.03
CA ARG A 105 -11.42 12.69 7.97
C ARG A 105 -12.47 12.63 6.87
N ASP A 106 -12.86 13.80 6.36
CA ASP A 106 -13.82 13.90 5.26
C ASP A 106 -13.17 13.85 3.87
N ALA A 107 -11.84 13.92 3.79
CA ALA A 107 -11.08 13.93 2.53
C ALA A 107 -9.80 13.12 2.64
N VAL A 108 -9.38 12.56 1.50
CA VAL A 108 -8.14 11.80 1.35
C VAL A 108 -7.42 12.21 0.06
N SER A 109 -6.13 11.89 -0.02
CA SER A 109 -5.35 11.98 -1.25
C SER A 109 -5.13 10.58 -1.81
N VAL A 110 -5.39 10.39 -3.09
CA VAL A 110 -5.21 9.14 -3.82
C VAL A 110 -4.13 9.34 -4.88
N ARG A 111 -3.18 8.41 -4.92
CA ARG A 111 -2.23 8.23 -6.03
C ARG A 111 -2.37 6.82 -6.58
N LEU A 112 -2.50 6.68 -7.90
CA LEU A 112 -2.40 5.41 -8.60
C LEU A 112 -1.31 5.57 -9.66
N GLU A 113 -0.20 4.86 -9.48
CA GLU A 113 1.04 5.08 -10.22
C GLU A 113 1.49 3.79 -10.93
N VAL A 114 1.93 3.93 -12.19
CA VAL A 114 2.65 2.90 -12.92
C VAL A 114 4.15 3.05 -12.60
N VAL A 115 4.63 2.21 -11.69
CA VAL A 115 6.03 2.24 -11.26
C VAL A 115 6.87 1.34 -12.17
N GLU A 116 7.82 1.95 -12.87
CA GLU A 116 8.80 1.27 -13.75
C GLU A 116 10.25 1.49 -13.29
N THR A 117 10.45 2.29 -12.26
CA THR A 117 11.76 2.77 -11.82
C THR A 117 11.98 2.49 -10.34
N ASP A 118 13.21 2.70 -9.90
CA ASP A 118 13.63 2.55 -8.51
C ASP A 118 13.29 3.76 -7.62
N ALA A 119 12.19 4.46 -7.92
CA ALA A 119 11.63 5.46 -7.03
C ALA A 119 11.30 4.80 -5.68
N CYS A 120 11.66 5.46 -4.58
CA CYS A 120 11.44 4.96 -3.21
C CYS A 120 12.08 3.57 -2.91
N ARG A 121 13.17 3.19 -3.61
CA ARG A 121 13.92 1.93 -3.35
C ARG A 121 14.66 1.86 -2.01
N ARG A 122 14.80 2.99 -1.31
CA ARG A 122 15.47 3.04 -0.01
C ARG A 122 14.44 2.78 1.07
N PHE A 123 14.80 1.94 2.04
CA PHE A 123 13.97 1.72 3.22
C PHE A 123 13.78 3.03 3.99
N HIS A 124 12.51 3.39 4.24
CA HIS A 124 12.12 4.60 4.93
C HIS A 124 10.80 4.39 5.68
N ALA A 125 10.44 5.38 6.49
CA ALA A 125 9.09 5.53 7.01
C ALA A 125 8.59 6.92 6.66
N ASP A 126 7.34 7.01 6.23
CA ASP A 126 6.71 8.25 5.79
C ASP A 126 6.34 9.17 6.96
N TYR A 127 6.33 10.48 6.69
CA TYR A 127 5.84 11.50 7.61
C TYR A 127 4.34 11.73 7.41
N VAL A 128 3.56 10.73 7.80
CA VAL A 128 2.09 10.76 7.86
C VAL A 128 1.62 10.04 9.12
N SER A 129 0.33 10.16 9.44
CA SER A 129 -0.34 9.38 10.48
C SER A 129 -0.46 7.91 10.07
N LEU A 130 -1.25 7.66 9.03
CA LEU A 130 -1.43 6.37 8.37
C LEU A 130 -1.28 6.53 6.86
N ARG A 131 -0.75 5.51 6.19
CA ARG A 131 -0.74 5.38 4.73
C ARG A 131 -1.31 4.02 4.36
N LEU A 132 -2.28 3.99 3.45
CA LEU A 132 -2.75 2.76 2.84
C LEU A 132 -1.97 2.53 1.54
N ILE A 133 -1.43 1.32 1.36
CA ILE A 133 -0.74 0.91 0.14
C ILE A 133 -1.34 -0.41 -0.36
N CYS A 134 -1.59 -0.47 -1.66
CA CYS A 134 -1.95 -1.71 -2.35
C CYS A 134 -1.22 -1.76 -3.69
N THR A 135 -0.51 -2.85 -3.98
CA THR A 135 0.04 -3.09 -5.31
C THR A 135 -0.94 -3.96 -6.09
N TYR A 136 -1.70 -3.40 -7.04
CA TYR A 136 -2.66 -4.16 -7.82
C TYR A 136 -1.98 -5.11 -8.82
N ALA A 137 -0.86 -4.70 -9.41
CA ALA A 137 -0.11 -5.46 -10.38
C ALA A 137 1.40 -5.38 -10.07
N GLY A 138 2.13 -6.47 -10.28
CA GLY A 138 3.57 -6.56 -10.03
C GLY A 138 3.95 -6.83 -8.57
N THR A 139 5.25 -6.77 -8.27
CA THR A 139 5.85 -7.11 -6.97
C THR A 139 5.36 -6.16 -5.88
N GLY A 140 4.89 -6.69 -4.74
CA GLY A 140 4.36 -5.86 -3.67
C GLY A 140 5.42 -5.09 -2.87
N THR A 141 4.95 -4.09 -2.14
CA THR A 141 5.78 -3.27 -1.22
C THR A 141 6.55 -4.14 -0.24
N GLN A 142 7.83 -3.81 -0.07
CA GLN A 142 8.73 -4.49 0.87
C GLN A 142 8.72 -3.76 2.23
N TRP A 143 8.82 -4.51 3.33
CA TRP A 143 8.83 -3.96 4.69
C TRP A 143 9.76 -4.75 5.61
N LEU A 144 10.14 -4.12 6.73
CA LEU A 144 11.02 -4.67 7.76
C LEU A 144 10.29 -4.77 9.10
N ASP A 145 10.62 -5.81 9.87
CA ASP A 145 10.22 -5.88 11.28
C ASP A 145 11.05 -4.94 12.17
N ASP A 146 10.58 -4.71 13.40
CA ASP A 146 11.21 -3.79 14.36
C ASP A 146 12.70 -4.11 14.60
N ARG A 147 13.07 -5.40 14.57
CA ARG A 147 14.46 -5.86 14.73
C ARG A 147 15.32 -5.44 13.54
N SER A 148 14.86 -5.73 12.32
CA SER A 148 15.60 -5.41 11.09
C SER A 148 15.66 -3.89 10.86
N ALA A 149 14.60 -3.17 11.25
CA ALA A 149 14.56 -1.71 11.25
C ALA A 149 15.58 -1.10 12.23
N ALA A 150 15.77 -1.70 13.41
CA ALA A 150 16.79 -1.26 14.36
C ALA A 150 18.21 -1.42 13.80
N LEU A 151 18.51 -2.59 13.21
CA LEU A 151 19.79 -2.83 12.54
C LEU A 151 20.07 -1.83 11.42
N LEU A 152 19.06 -1.50 10.62
CA LEU A 152 19.18 -0.49 9.56
C LEU A 152 19.55 0.89 10.11
N ARG A 153 18.97 1.30 11.26
CA ARG A 153 19.30 2.58 11.92
C ARG A 153 20.74 2.60 12.43
N ASP A 154 21.27 1.45 12.83
CA ASP A 154 22.67 1.28 13.25
C ASP A 154 23.63 1.17 12.04
N GLY A 155 23.14 1.36 10.82
CA GLY A 155 23.95 1.33 9.59
C GLY A 155 24.16 -0.06 9.01
N VAL A 156 23.48 -1.09 9.53
CA VAL A 156 23.55 -2.45 9.02
C VAL A 156 22.45 -2.68 7.99
N ALA A 157 22.84 -2.88 6.73
CA ALA A 157 21.87 -3.17 5.67
C ALA A 157 21.12 -4.49 5.95
N PRO A 158 19.79 -4.54 5.77
CA PRO A 158 19.03 -5.77 5.94
C PRO A 158 19.42 -6.78 4.86
N GLY A 159 19.68 -8.02 5.27
CA GLY A 159 19.81 -9.13 4.32
C GLY A 159 18.46 -9.54 3.73
N GLU A 160 18.47 -10.25 2.61
CA GLU A 160 17.25 -10.66 1.89
C GLU A 160 16.25 -11.43 2.77
N ALA A 161 16.73 -12.30 3.67
CA ALA A 161 15.87 -13.07 4.57
C ALA A 161 15.13 -12.21 5.62
N ALA A 162 15.56 -10.96 5.86
CA ALA A 162 14.88 -10.01 6.74
C ALA A 162 13.81 -9.18 6.00
N ILE A 163 13.83 -9.17 4.67
CA ILE A 163 12.93 -8.38 3.85
C ILE A 163 11.63 -9.16 3.65
N ARG A 164 10.52 -8.55 4.06
CA ARG A 164 9.18 -9.11 3.92
C ARG A 164 8.43 -8.36 2.84
N HIS A 165 7.41 -8.99 2.27
CA HIS A 165 6.66 -8.45 1.14
C HIS A 165 5.17 -8.46 1.45
N LEU A 166 4.45 -7.47 0.93
CA LEU A 166 3.03 -7.62 0.64
C LEU A 166 2.85 -8.44 -0.64
N GLY A 167 1.81 -9.26 -0.73
CA GLY A 167 1.40 -9.89 -1.97
C GLY A 167 0.72 -8.89 -2.92
N PRO A 168 0.68 -9.18 -4.24
CA PRO A 168 -0.19 -8.43 -5.15
C PRO A 168 -1.64 -8.48 -4.69
N GLY A 169 -2.30 -7.33 -4.68
CA GLY A 169 -3.66 -7.18 -4.18
C GLY A 169 -3.76 -7.10 -2.66
N ASP A 170 -2.72 -7.38 -1.86
CA ASP A 170 -2.81 -7.16 -0.41
C ASP A 170 -2.88 -5.66 -0.10
N VAL A 171 -3.65 -5.33 0.93
CA VAL A 171 -3.77 -3.96 1.44
C VAL A 171 -2.98 -3.85 2.73
N GLY A 172 -1.93 -3.05 2.72
CA GLY A 172 -1.19 -2.69 3.93
C GLY A 172 -1.60 -1.31 4.42
N LEU A 173 -1.93 -1.21 5.72
CA LEU A 173 -2.13 0.05 6.42
C LEU A 173 -0.94 0.31 7.33
N PHE A 174 -0.10 1.24 6.90
CA PHE A 174 1.21 1.56 7.46
C PHE A 174 1.08 2.71 8.45
N LYS A 175 1.54 2.51 9.68
CA LYS A 175 1.63 3.58 10.68
C LYS A 175 2.89 4.40 10.47
N GLY A 176 2.72 5.66 10.09
CA GLY A 176 3.81 6.57 9.78
C GLY A 176 4.37 7.28 11.02
N ARG A 177 5.33 8.17 10.76
CA ARG A 177 6.11 8.85 11.80
C ARG A 177 5.30 9.81 12.66
N GLU A 178 4.21 10.39 12.17
CA GLU A 178 3.39 11.31 12.97
C GLU A 178 2.75 10.60 14.17
N TRP A 179 2.43 9.31 14.04
CA TRP A 179 1.81 8.53 15.11
C TRP A 179 2.78 7.63 15.87
N ALA A 180 3.81 7.09 15.19
CA ALA A 180 4.71 6.10 15.78
C ALA A 180 6.15 6.60 16.01
N GLY A 181 6.52 7.79 15.55
CA GLY A 181 7.89 8.30 15.65
C GLY A 181 8.90 7.32 15.05
N ASP A 182 9.89 6.93 15.86
CA ASP A 182 10.94 5.98 15.44
C ASP A 182 10.47 4.52 15.32
N ARG A 183 9.26 4.22 15.78
CA ARG A 183 8.61 2.91 15.60
C ARG A 183 7.78 2.82 14.33
N ALA A 184 7.73 3.87 13.51
CA ALA A 184 7.02 3.84 12.25
C ALA A 184 7.53 2.67 11.37
N ILE A 185 6.60 2.03 10.66
CA ILE A 185 6.93 0.85 9.87
C ILE A 185 7.88 1.22 8.72
N ILE A 186 9.02 0.55 8.69
CA ILE A 186 10.03 0.76 7.65
C ILE A 186 9.66 -0.07 6.41
N HIS A 187 9.57 0.59 5.27
CA HIS A 187 9.17 -0.02 4.00
C HIS A 187 9.84 0.64 2.80
N ARG A 188 9.69 0.03 1.62
CA ARG A 188 10.18 0.54 0.33
C ARG A 188 9.41 -0.05 -0.84
N SER A 189 9.52 0.61 -1.99
CA SER A 189 9.28 -0.08 -3.26
C SER A 189 10.39 -1.10 -3.53
N PRO A 190 10.07 -2.33 -3.96
CA PRO A 190 11.07 -3.27 -4.46
C PRO A 190 11.89 -2.64 -5.60
N PRO A 191 13.21 -2.89 -5.66
CA PRO A 191 14.03 -2.45 -6.79
C PRO A 191 13.64 -3.28 -8.02
N ILE A 192 13.07 -2.62 -9.02
CA ILE A 192 12.57 -3.26 -10.25
C ILE A 192 13.16 -2.65 -11.51
N ALA A 193 13.98 -1.60 -11.39
CA ALA A 193 14.69 -1.05 -12.54
C ALA A 193 15.46 -2.17 -13.27
N ASP A 194 15.47 -2.09 -14.60
CA ASP A 194 16.15 -3.02 -15.50
C ASP A 194 15.60 -4.46 -15.52
N THR A 195 14.51 -4.75 -14.80
CA THR A 195 13.83 -6.06 -14.84
C THR A 195 12.79 -6.18 -15.96
N GLY A 196 12.33 -5.04 -16.50
CA GLY A 196 11.19 -4.97 -17.41
C GLY A 196 9.83 -5.11 -16.72
N GLU A 197 9.79 -5.20 -15.38
CA GLU A 197 8.57 -5.24 -14.60
C GLU A 197 7.87 -3.86 -14.56
N ARG A 198 6.55 -3.85 -14.62
CA ARG A 198 5.70 -2.69 -14.31
C ARG A 198 4.81 -3.02 -13.11
N ARG A 199 4.67 -2.07 -12.20
CA ARG A 199 3.81 -2.20 -11.03
C ARG A 199 2.71 -1.16 -11.05
N LEU A 200 1.48 -1.56 -10.71
CA LEU A 200 0.39 -0.60 -10.49
C LEU A 200 0.20 -0.42 -8.99
N LEU A 201 0.68 0.70 -8.47
CA LEU A 201 0.72 1.01 -7.04
C LEU A 201 -0.37 2.02 -6.68
N LEU A 202 -1.26 1.63 -5.78
CA LEU A 202 -2.17 2.54 -5.10
C LEU A 202 -1.54 3.00 -3.79
N VAL A 203 -1.57 4.30 -3.56
CA VAL A 203 -1.31 4.93 -2.26
C VAL A 203 -2.46 5.84 -1.89
N ILE A 204 -2.98 5.70 -0.67
CA ILE A 204 -3.98 6.61 -0.10
C ILE A 204 -3.41 7.19 1.19
N ASP A 205 -3.36 8.51 1.25
CA ASP A 205 -2.90 9.29 2.39
C ASP A 205 -4.08 10.12 2.96
N PRO A 206 -4.03 10.53 4.24
CA PRO A 206 -4.86 11.64 4.72
C PRO A 206 -4.73 12.84 3.78
N ALA A 207 -5.82 13.57 3.56
CA ALA A 207 -5.72 14.87 2.90
C ALA A 207 -4.80 15.78 3.75
N PRO A 208 -3.94 16.60 3.11
CA PRO A 208 -3.17 17.61 3.82
C PRO A 208 -4.11 18.44 4.69
N ASN A 209 -3.70 18.76 5.91
CA ASN A 209 -4.45 19.74 6.69
C ASN A 209 -4.48 21.03 5.87
N ALA A 210 -5.65 21.63 5.68
CA ALA A 210 -5.75 22.97 5.12
C ALA A 210 -4.83 23.87 5.96
N SER A 211 -3.84 24.49 5.32
CA SER A 211 -2.95 25.45 5.97
C SER A 211 -3.83 26.46 6.70
N ARG A 212 -3.75 26.48 8.04
CA ARG A 212 -4.40 27.51 8.85
C ARG A 212 -3.69 28.84 8.66
#